data_AF-A0A969EIW9-F1
#
_entry.id   AF-A0A969EIW9-F1
#
_cell.length_a   1.000
_cell.length_b   1.000
_cell.length_c   1.000
_cell.angle_alpha   90.00
_cell.angle_beta   90.00
_cell.angle_gamma   90.00
#
_symmetry.space_group_name_H-M   'P 1'
#
loop_
_entity.id
_entity.type
_entity.pdbx_description
1 polymer ?
#
loop_
_entity_poly.entity_id
_entity_poly.type
_entity_poly.pdbx_seq_one_letter_code
_entity_poly.pdbx_strand_id
1 'polypeptide(L)'
;MDGSYSFKEKNNIDLNVVGKNTTVQTLISLLPEETSEKLSQYHSSGDAYLEMKVNGEVGPEAYPSLKVTFGLSKATLYHPDIQTKIQDVNLEGSYANPSMLRPETASLTLKNMKGDLNARNFSANLSIKNFNNPFVVCDFSGELEITSLFSFYPMPDIKNPKGILQADISLAGEIELLKHKATAQQVKTTGHVVMQNLQFDYGAHDALFREINGTLQFNNNDLAISNVNLRLGNSDFLLNGFLKTSSRTCSLKTSRLV
;
A
#
# COMPACT_ATOMS: atom_id res chain seq x y z
N MET A 1 8.19 -29.58 -8.49
CA MET A 1 8.85 -29.19 -7.23
C MET A 1 10.10 -30.03 -7.18
N ASP A 2 11.26 -29.39 -7.14
CA ASP A 2 12.55 -30.08 -7.13
C ASP A 2 13.34 -29.54 -5.95
N GLY A 3 13.75 -30.42 -5.04
CA GLY A 3 14.43 -30.03 -3.83
C GLY A 3 15.26 -31.17 -3.31
N SER A 4 16.39 -30.85 -2.70
CA SER A 4 17.22 -31.82 -2.01
C SER A 4 17.34 -31.40 -0.56
N TYR A 5 17.16 -32.37 0.33
CA TYR A 5 17.42 -32.19 1.74
C TYR A 5 18.52 -33.17 2.13
N SER A 6 19.63 -32.67 2.69
CA SER A 6 20.76 -33.50 3.06
C SER A 6 21.02 -33.41 4.55
N PHE A 7 20.94 -34.56 5.23
CA PHE A 7 21.46 -34.71 6.59
C PHE A 7 22.98 -34.90 6.51
N LYS A 8 23.75 -33.87 6.84
CA LYS A 8 25.18 -33.98 7.20
C LYS A 8 25.35 -33.50 8.65
N GLU A 9 26.57 -33.25 9.13
CA GLU A 9 26.82 -32.68 10.48
C GLU A 9 26.02 -31.40 10.78
N LYS A 10 25.55 -30.72 9.73
CA LYS A 10 24.54 -29.66 9.79
C LYS A 10 23.36 -29.99 8.88
N ASN A 11 22.15 -29.67 9.32
CA ASN A 11 20.95 -29.79 8.50
C ASN A 11 20.96 -28.68 7.44
N ASN A 12 21.18 -29.02 6.18
CA ASN A 12 21.18 -28.05 5.08
C ASN A 12 19.95 -28.26 4.21
N ILE A 13 19.25 -27.18 3.89
CA ILE A 13 18.11 -27.19 2.98
C ILE A 13 18.49 -26.52 1.65
N ASP A 14 18.14 -27.17 0.55
CA ASP A 14 18.16 -26.56 -0.78
C ASP A 14 16.87 -26.93 -1.51
N LEU A 15 15.91 -26.02 -1.45
CA LEU A 15 14.55 -26.22 -1.93
C LEU A 15 14.23 -25.19 -3.02
N ASN A 16 13.78 -25.66 -4.18
CA ASN A 16 13.25 -24.83 -5.25
C ASN A 16 11.81 -25.22 -5.59
N VAL A 17 10.87 -24.31 -5.34
CA VAL A 17 9.45 -24.50 -5.63
C VAL A 17 9.08 -23.56 -6.76
N VAL A 18 8.64 -24.13 -7.88
CA VAL A 18 8.20 -23.38 -9.06
C VAL A 18 6.73 -23.70 -9.33
N GLY A 19 5.90 -22.67 -9.33
CA GLY A 19 4.51 -22.69 -9.79
C GLY A 19 4.39 -21.85 -11.06
N LYS A 20 3.99 -22.47 -12.17
CA LYS A 20 3.66 -21.80 -13.44
C LYS A 20 2.16 -21.99 -13.71
N ASN A 21 1.53 -21.00 -14.33
CA ASN A 21 0.10 -21.02 -14.68
C ASN A 21 -0.77 -21.39 -13.46
N THR A 22 -0.48 -20.76 -12.33
CA THR A 22 -1.17 -21.01 -11.07
C THR A 22 -2.18 -19.91 -10.78
N THR A 23 -2.92 -20.01 -9.68
CA THR A 23 -3.82 -18.95 -9.22
C THR A 23 -3.26 -18.26 -7.99
N VAL A 24 -3.77 -17.07 -7.68
CA VAL A 24 -3.41 -16.34 -6.46
C VAL A 24 -3.75 -17.17 -5.22
N GLN A 25 -4.79 -18.01 -5.26
CA GLN A 25 -5.17 -18.89 -4.13
C GLN A 25 -4.05 -19.88 -3.84
N THR A 26 -3.45 -20.47 -4.88
CA THR A 26 -2.31 -21.36 -4.69
C THR A 26 -1.12 -20.61 -4.09
N LEU A 27 -0.88 -19.36 -4.49
CA LEU A 27 0.19 -18.54 -3.89
C LEU A 27 -0.09 -18.23 -2.41
N ILE A 28 -1.33 -17.87 -2.07
CA ILE A 28 -1.78 -17.58 -0.71
C ILE A 28 -1.65 -18.81 0.18
N SER A 29 -1.95 -20.01 -0.33
CA SER A 29 -1.85 -21.27 0.42
C SER A 29 -0.41 -21.64 0.84
N LEU A 30 0.59 -20.99 0.24
CA LEU A 30 2.00 -21.16 0.59
C LEU A 30 2.47 -20.16 1.66
N LEU A 31 1.63 -19.19 2.03
CA LEU A 31 1.94 -18.20 3.05
C LEU A 31 1.69 -18.78 4.46
N PRO A 32 2.34 -18.23 5.50
CA PRO A 32 2.01 -18.57 6.89
C PRO A 32 0.52 -18.35 7.19
N GLU A 33 -0.03 -19.19 8.07
CA GLU A 33 -1.47 -19.28 8.36
C GLU A 33 -2.11 -17.91 8.63
N GLU A 34 -1.55 -17.11 9.55
CA GLU A 34 -2.07 -15.79 9.91
C GLU A 34 -2.18 -14.80 8.72
N THR A 35 -1.26 -14.91 7.75
CA THR A 35 -1.30 -14.09 6.53
C THR A 35 -2.24 -14.70 5.49
N SER A 36 -2.24 -16.02 5.39
CA SER A 36 -3.10 -16.75 4.46
C SER A 36 -4.58 -16.56 4.77
N GLU A 37 -4.98 -16.54 6.05
CA GLU A 37 -6.37 -16.34 6.46
C GLU A 37 -6.92 -15.00 5.96
N LYS A 38 -6.15 -13.92 6.15
CA LYS A 38 -6.51 -12.56 5.72
C LYS A 38 -6.63 -12.41 4.20
N LEU A 39 -5.91 -13.24 3.44
CA LEU A 39 -5.88 -13.18 1.98
C LEU A 39 -6.74 -14.25 1.31
N SER A 40 -7.16 -15.29 2.05
CA SER A 40 -7.89 -16.45 1.53
C SER A 40 -9.21 -16.10 0.85
N GLN A 41 -9.79 -14.95 1.23
CA GLN A 41 -11.03 -14.42 0.66
C GLN A 41 -10.86 -13.91 -0.78
N TYR A 42 -9.62 -13.66 -1.24
CA TYR A 42 -9.38 -13.17 -2.58
C TYR A 42 -9.44 -14.31 -3.59
N HIS A 43 -10.33 -14.15 -4.56
CA HIS A 43 -10.42 -14.98 -5.75
C HIS A 43 -9.67 -14.34 -6.91
N SER A 44 -9.10 -15.16 -7.78
CA SER A 44 -8.38 -14.67 -8.95
C SER A 44 -8.63 -15.52 -10.18
N SER A 45 -8.69 -14.87 -11.32
CA SER A 45 -8.55 -15.50 -12.63
C SER A 45 -7.39 -14.86 -13.39
N GLY A 46 -6.85 -15.56 -14.38
CA GLY A 46 -5.68 -15.13 -15.16
C GLY A 46 -4.39 -15.81 -14.71
N ASP A 47 -3.28 -15.41 -15.32
CA ASP A 47 -2.01 -16.10 -15.17
C ASP A 47 -1.23 -15.56 -13.96
N ALA A 48 -0.88 -16.46 -13.04
CA ALA A 48 0.08 -16.19 -11.98
C ALA A 48 1.29 -17.13 -12.08
N TYR A 49 2.43 -16.64 -11.60
CA TYR A 49 3.63 -17.47 -11.41
C TYR A 49 4.27 -17.17 -10.06
N LEU A 50 5.00 -18.16 -9.55
CA LEU A 50 5.83 -18.04 -8.36
C LEU A 50 7.05 -18.96 -8.46
N GLU A 51 8.20 -18.46 -8.07
CA GLU A 51 9.41 -19.23 -7.79
C GLU A 51 9.86 -18.89 -6.37
N MET A 52 9.99 -19.91 -5.52
CA MET A 52 10.49 -19.81 -4.16
C MET A 52 11.76 -20.64 -4.03
N LYS A 53 12.83 -20.04 -3.51
CA LYS A 53 14.10 -20.68 -3.21
C LYS A 53 14.40 -20.53 -1.72
N VAL A 54 14.63 -21.67 -1.07
CA VAL A 54 15.10 -21.73 0.32
C VAL A 54 16.46 -22.41 0.32
N ASN A 55 17.48 -21.72 0.81
CA ASN A 55 18.84 -22.23 0.78
C ASN A 55 19.62 -21.85 2.04
N GLY A 56 20.25 -22.83 2.68
CA GLY A 56 21.18 -22.63 3.79
C GLY A 56 21.01 -23.62 4.94
N GLU A 57 21.77 -23.39 6.00
CA GLU A 57 21.76 -24.22 7.20
C GLU A 57 20.49 -23.95 8.03
N VAL A 58 19.93 -25.02 8.60
CA VAL A 58 18.82 -25.01 9.55
C VAL A 58 19.36 -25.45 10.91
N GLY A 59 19.24 -24.60 11.91
CA GLY A 59 19.65 -24.90 13.29
C GLY A 59 19.12 -23.87 14.28
N PRO A 60 19.42 -24.03 15.58
CA PRO A 60 18.92 -23.12 16.63
C PRO A 60 19.25 -21.64 16.41
N GLU A 61 20.41 -21.37 15.79
CA GLU A 61 20.91 -20.01 15.49
C GLU A 61 21.20 -19.83 13.98
N ALA A 62 20.83 -20.80 13.16
CA ALA A 62 21.09 -20.83 11.73
C ALA A 62 19.76 -20.88 10.97
N TYR A 63 19.48 -19.80 10.24
CA TYR A 63 18.25 -19.68 9.47
C TYR A 63 18.58 -19.57 7.99
N PRO A 64 17.97 -20.41 7.13
CA PRO A 64 18.23 -20.34 5.70
C PRO A 64 17.77 -19.02 5.11
N SER A 65 18.31 -18.70 3.94
CA SER A 65 17.80 -17.61 3.11
C SER A 65 16.51 -18.02 2.40
N LEU A 66 15.62 -17.06 2.18
CA LEU A 66 14.39 -17.19 1.42
C LEU A 66 14.36 -16.15 0.31
N LYS A 67 14.15 -16.57 -0.93
CA LYS A 67 13.85 -15.71 -2.07
C LYS A 67 12.56 -16.15 -2.72
N VAL A 68 11.66 -15.22 -2.99
CA VAL A 68 10.41 -15.46 -3.70
C VAL A 68 10.32 -14.46 -4.84
N THR A 69 10.09 -14.93 -6.05
CA THR A 69 9.74 -14.09 -7.21
C THR A 69 8.37 -14.52 -7.67
N PHE A 70 7.47 -13.57 -7.90
CA PHE A 70 6.09 -13.85 -8.27
C PHE A 70 5.56 -12.77 -9.19
N GLY A 71 4.43 -13.02 -9.84
CA GLY A 71 3.80 -12.01 -10.65
C GLY A 71 2.44 -12.43 -11.17
N LEU A 72 1.73 -11.43 -11.67
CA LEU A 72 0.41 -11.53 -12.27
C LEU A 72 0.46 -10.92 -13.66
N SER A 73 -0.21 -11.55 -14.62
CA SER A 73 -0.35 -11.06 -15.99
C SER A 73 -1.82 -11.08 -16.39
N LYS A 74 -2.37 -9.90 -16.67
CA LYS A 74 -3.79 -9.68 -17.00
C LYS A 74 -4.74 -10.39 -16.03
N ALA A 75 -4.37 -10.42 -14.76
CA ALA A 75 -5.16 -11.11 -13.74
C ALA A 75 -6.37 -10.27 -13.35
N THR A 76 -7.42 -10.94 -12.91
CA THR A 76 -8.52 -10.31 -12.19
C THR A 76 -8.45 -10.75 -10.75
N LEU A 77 -8.53 -9.81 -9.80
CA LEU A 77 -8.67 -10.07 -8.38
C LEU A 77 -10.08 -9.70 -7.94
N TYR A 78 -10.72 -10.53 -7.13
CA TYR A 78 -12.06 -10.29 -6.63
C TYR A 78 -12.14 -10.62 -5.15
N HIS A 79 -12.70 -9.70 -4.37
CA HIS A 79 -13.02 -9.92 -2.97
C HIS A 79 -14.55 -9.99 -2.79
N PRO A 80 -15.12 -11.14 -2.40
CA PRO A 80 -16.56 -11.36 -2.39
C PRO A 80 -17.27 -10.51 -1.34
N ASP A 81 -16.73 -10.42 -0.12
CA ASP A 81 -17.38 -9.72 0.99
C ASP A 81 -17.55 -8.22 0.76
N ILE A 82 -16.56 -7.57 0.15
CA ILE A 82 -16.61 -6.14 -0.19
C ILE A 82 -17.07 -5.87 -1.63
N GLN A 83 -17.34 -6.93 -2.40
CA GLN A 83 -17.77 -6.88 -3.81
C GLN A 83 -16.85 -6.07 -4.72
N THR A 84 -15.56 -5.99 -4.39
CA THR A 84 -14.59 -5.18 -5.14
C THR A 84 -13.81 -6.04 -6.11
N LYS A 85 -13.67 -5.55 -7.35
CA LYS A 85 -12.95 -6.20 -8.43
C LYS A 85 -11.81 -5.32 -8.91
N ILE A 86 -10.64 -5.92 -9.09
CA ILE A 86 -9.50 -5.31 -9.77
C ILE A 86 -9.26 -6.09 -11.05
N GLN A 87 -9.28 -5.42 -12.19
CA GLN A 87 -9.15 -6.04 -13.51
C GLN A 87 -7.82 -5.68 -14.16
N ASP A 88 -7.43 -6.47 -15.15
CA ASP A 88 -6.22 -6.25 -15.96
C ASP A 88 -4.96 -6.02 -15.13
N VAL A 89 -4.86 -6.72 -14.00
CA VAL A 89 -3.79 -6.58 -13.04
C VAL A 89 -2.51 -7.17 -13.62
N ASN A 90 -1.49 -6.32 -13.73
CA ASN A 90 -0.13 -6.71 -14.00
C ASN A 90 0.73 -6.32 -12.79
N LEU A 91 1.60 -7.21 -12.36
CA LEU A 91 2.48 -6.99 -11.21
C LEU A 91 3.68 -7.93 -11.31
N GLU A 92 4.86 -7.40 -11.01
CA GLU A 92 6.09 -8.17 -10.78
C GLU A 92 6.54 -7.97 -9.34
N GLY A 93 6.60 -9.06 -8.58
CA GLY A 93 6.95 -9.07 -7.17
C GLY A 93 8.23 -9.85 -6.89
N SER A 94 9.02 -9.35 -5.93
CA SER A 94 10.13 -10.09 -5.35
C SER A 94 10.22 -9.86 -3.86
N TYR A 95 10.32 -10.93 -3.09
CA TYR A 95 10.63 -10.94 -1.67
C TYR A 95 11.99 -11.62 -1.44
N ALA A 96 12.83 -11.05 -0.60
CA ALA A 96 14.09 -11.66 -0.22
C ALA A 96 14.35 -11.45 1.28
N ASN A 97 14.70 -12.53 1.96
CA ASN A 97 15.15 -12.52 3.34
C ASN A 97 16.44 -13.36 3.45
N PRO A 98 17.62 -12.74 3.64
CA PRO A 98 18.88 -13.44 3.76
C PRO A 98 18.97 -14.41 4.96
N SER A 99 18.17 -14.19 6.00
CA SER A 99 18.12 -15.03 7.19
C SER A 99 16.69 -15.08 7.70
N MET A 100 15.97 -16.18 7.40
CA MET A 100 14.60 -16.37 7.88
C MET A 100 14.51 -16.12 9.40
N LEU A 101 13.40 -15.57 9.88
CA LEU A 101 13.23 -15.04 11.26
C LEU A 101 13.92 -13.70 11.60
N ARG A 102 14.71 -13.10 10.68
CA ARG A 102 15.20 -11.71 10.82
C ARG A 102 14.47 -10.75 9.88
N PRO A 103 13.23 -10.34 10.22
CA PRO A 103 12.39 -9.46 9.37
C PRO A 103 13.08 -8.12 9.01
N GLU A 104 13.99 -7.62 9.85
CA GLU A 104 14.78 -6.42 9.58
C GLU A 104 15.73 -6.54 8.39
N THR A 105 16.09 -7.78 8.00
CA THR A 105 16.93 -8.04 6.83
C THR A 105 16.12 -8.32 5.57
N ALA A 106 14.80 -8.45 5.71
CA ALA A 106 13.91 -8.75 4.60
C ALA A 106 13.60 -7.51 3.75
N SER A 107 13.30 -7.77 2.48
CA SER A 107 12.86 -6.76 1.52
C SER A 107 11.75 -7.30 0.63
N LEU A 108 10.82 -6.42 0.26
CA LEU A 108 9.76 -6.65 -0.71
C LEU A 108 9.85 -5.58 -1.77
N THR A 109 9.67 -5.96 -3.02
CA THR A 109 9.59 -5.04 -4.15
C THR A 109 8.44 -5.49 -5.04
N LEU A 110 7.53 -4.56 -5.34
CA LEU A 110 6.44 -4.70 -6.27
C LEU A 110 6.65 -3.65 -7.37
N LYS A 111 6.77 -4.09 -8.61
CA LYS A 111 7.04 -3.25 -9.77
C LYS A 111 5.96 -3.43 -10.81
N ASN A 112 5.83 -2.39 -11.64
CA ASN A 112 4.94 -2.40 -12.79
C ASN A 112 3.50 -2.72 -12.39
N MET A 113 3.08 -2.36 -11.17
CA MET A 113 1.70 -2.56 -10.74
C MET A 113 0.83 -1.69 -11.62
N LYS A 114 -0.09 -2.32 -12.34
CA LYS A 114 -1.11 -1.64 -13.14
C LYS A 114 -2.40 -2.43 -13.01
N GLY A 115 -3.51 -1.74 -12.98
CA GLY A 115 -4.82 -2.38 -12.97
C GLY A 115 -5.93 -1.36 -13.11
N ASP A 116 -7.14 -1.89 -13.23
CA ASP A 116 -8.38 -1.15 -13.22
C ASP A 116 -9.13 -1.50 -11.94
N LEU A 117 -9.41 -0.50 -11.10
CA LEU A 117 -10.27 -0.64 -9.94
C LEU A 117 -11.59 0.09 -10.23
N ASN A 118 -12.66 -0.68 -10.43
CA ASN A 118 -14.00 -0.15 -10.70
C ASN A 118 -14.03 0.86 -11.88
N ALA A 119 -13.48 0.47 -13.03
CA ALA A 119 -13.35 1.29 -14.24
C ALA A 119 -12.38 2.48 -14.12
N ARG A 120 -11.50 2.48 -13.10
CA ARG A 120 -10.49 3.52 -12.89
C ARG A 120 -9.09 2.94 -12.87
N ASN A 121 -8.27 3.38 -13.81
CA ASN A 121 -6.91 2.89 -13.97
C ASN A 121 -6.01 3.44 -12.87
N PHE A 122 -5.12 2.60 -12.37
CA PHE A 122 -4.01 3.00 -11.52
C PHE A 122 -2.72 2.33 -11.96
N SER A 123 -1.61 2.94 -11.54
CA SER A 123 -0.28 2.38 -11.61
C SER A 123 0.49 2.68 -10.33
N ALA A 124 1.38 1.78 -9.93
CA ALA A 124 2.19 1.96 -8.75
C ALA A 124 3.49 1.14 -8.78
N ASN A 125 4.44 1.55 -7.96
CA ASN A 125 5.56 0.72 -7.54
C ASN A 125 5.73 0.85 -6.02
N LEU A 126 6.22 -0.20 -5.39
CA LEU A 126 6.44 -0.26 -3.95
C LEU A 126 7.73 -1.01 -3.65
N SER A 127 8.55 -0.46 -2.77
CA SER A 127 9.70 -1.13 -2.18
C SER A 127 9.64 -0.95 -0.67
N ILE A 128 9.72 -2.05 0.05
CA ILE A 128 9.81 -2.08 1.51
C ILE A 128 11.11 -2.77 1.89
N LYS A 129 11.89 -2.15 2.78
CA LYS A 129 13.07 -2.77 3.41
C LYS A 129 12.93 -2.66 4.91
N ASN A 130 13.47 -3.65 5.62
CA ASN A 130 13.45 -3.75 7.08
C ASN A 130 12.02 -3.79 7.64
N PHE A 131 11.44 -4.98 7.79
CA PHE A 131 10.05 -5.12 8.24
C PHE A 131 9.83 -4.76 9.72
N ASN A 132 10.89 -4.59 10.52
CA ASN A 132 10.77 -4.09 11.91
C ASN A 132 10.64 -2.57 11.97
N ASN A 133 11.43 -1.85 11.17
CA ASN A 133 11.30 -0.40 10.98
C ASN A 133 11.28 -0.09 9.47
N PRO A 134 10.11 -0.18 8.81
CA PRO A 134 9.99 -0.13 7.36
C PRO A 134 10.47 1.18 6.75
N PHE A 135 11.51 1.09 5.93
CA PHE A 135 11.83 2.12 4.94
C PHE A 135 11.05 1.81 3.66
N VAL A 136 10.13 2.71 3.31
CA VAL A 136 9.21 2.54 2.18
C VAL A 136 9.56 3.53 1.08
N VAL A 137 9.62 3.05 -0.15
CA VAL A 137 9.60 3.86 -1.37
C VAL A 137 8.37 3.45 -2.15
N CYS A 138 7.51 4.40 -2.46
CA CYS A 138 6.27 4.18 -3.18
C CYS A 138 6.08 5.27 -4.23
N ASP A 139 5.53 4.89 -5.36
CA ASP A 139 4.92 5.80 -6.31
C ASP A 139 3.55 5.26 -6.70
N PHE A 140 2.60 6.16 -6.85
CA PHE A 140 1.23 5.85 -7.23
C PHE A 140 0.73 6.93 -8.17
N SER A 141 0.12 6.53 -9.28
CA SER A 141 -0.58 7.42 -10.19
C SER A 141 -1.89 6.77 -10.61
N GLY A 142 -3.01 7.41 -10.34
CA GLY A 142 -4.33 6.84 -10.65
C GLY A 142 -5.49 7.61 -10.05
N GLU A 143 -6.68 7.13 -10.35
CA GLU A 143 -7.94 7.65 -9.85
C GLU A 143 -8.67 6.56 -9.06
N LEU A 144 -9.19 6.90 -7.88
CA LEU A 144 -9.76 5.96 -6.93
C LEU A 144 -11.07 6.51 -6.35
N GLU A 145 -12.05 5.64 -6.21
CA GLU A 145 -13.20 5.93 -5.33
C GLU A 145 -12.81 5.63 -3.89
N ILE A 146 -13.01 6.59 -3.00
CA ILE A 146 -12.59 6.42 -1.60
C ILE A 146 -13.38 5.31 -0.91
N THR A 147 -14.61 5.05 -1.35
CA THR A 147 -15.42 3.92 -0.87
C THR A 147 -14.67 2.60 -1.10
N SER A 148 -14.17 2.39 -2.31
CA SER A 148 -13.41 1.17 -2.66
C SER A 148 -12.08 1.09 -1.91
N LEU A 149 -11.39 2.23 -1.74
CA LEU A 149 -10.15 2.29 -0.97
C LEU A 149 -10.36 1.85 0.49
N PHE A 150 -11.37 2.38 1.17
CA PHE A 150 -11.67 2.02 2.56
C PHE A 150 -12.34 0.66 2.71
N SER A 151 -12.92 0.10 1.66
CA SER A 151 -13.33 -1.31 1.65
C SER A 151 -12.11 -2.26 1.69
N PHE A 152 -11.02 -1.93 1.00
CA PHE A 152 -9.78 -2.71 1.05
C PHE A 152 -8.97 -2.50 2.33
N TYR A 153 -8.93 -1.26 2.83
CA TYR A 153 -8.24 -0.90 4.04
C TYR A 153 -9.17 -0.12 4.99
N PRO A 154 -9.98 -0.84 5.78
CA PRO A 154 -10.91 -0.21 6.71
C PRO A 154 -10.19 0.68 7.72
N MET A 155 -10.62 1.94 7.81
CA MET A 155 -10.20 2.87 8.86
C MET A 155 -11.38 3.08 9.83
N PRO A 156 -11.32 2.58 11.08
CA PRO A 156 -12.45 2.62 12.01
C PRO A 156 -13.02 4.01 12.28
N ASP A 157 -12.18 5.03 12.23
CA ASP A 157 -12.55 6.42 12.47
C ASP A 157 -13.20 7.11 11.26
N ILE A 158 -13.22 6.47 10.08
CA ILE A 158 -13.80 7.01 8.85
C ILE A 158 -15.03 6.19 8.48
N LYS A 159 -16.20 6.81 8.46
CA LYS A 159 -17.47 6.18 8.07
C LYS A 159 -18.06 6.85 6.83
N ASN A 160 -18.90 6.11 6.12
CA ASN A 160 -19.64 6.58 4.94
C ASN A 160 -18.79 7.30 3.86
N PRO A 161 -17.57 6.82 3.54
CA PRO A 161 -16.72 7.49 2.56
C PRO A 161 -17.35 7.44 1.17
N LYS A 162 -17.41 8.58 0.47
CA LYS A 162 -17.73 8.67 -0.97
C LYS A 162 -16.93 9.79 -1.64
N GLY A 163 -16.83 9.72 -2.97
CA GLY A 163 -16.13 10.69 -3.79
C GLY A 163 -14.87 10.10 -4.42
N ILE A 164 -14.21 10.93 -5.23
CA ILE A 164 -13.09 10.52 -6.08
C ILE A 164 -11.82 11.24 -5.65
N LEU A 165 -10.73 10.48 -5.56
CA LEU A 165 -9.36 10.96 -5.43
C LEU A 165 -8.62 10.67 -6.72
N GLN A 166 -8.04 11.70 -7.32
CA GLN A 166 -6.99 11.53 -8.33
C GLN A 166 -5.66 11.85 -7.64
N ALA A 167 -4.71 10.92 -7.69
CA ALA A 167 -3.41 11.09 -7.05
C ALA A 167 -2.29 10.73 -8.02
N ASP A 168 -1.26 11.55 -8.04
CA ASP A 168 0.05 11.24 -8.61
C ASP A 168 1.07 11.63 -7.54
N ILE A 169 1.52 10.64 -6.76
CA ILE A 169 2.29 10.84 -5.55
C ILE A 169 3.50 9.92 -5.52
N SER A 170 4.58 10.41 -4.92
CA SER A 170 5.73 9.61 -4.55
C SER A 170 6.12 9.88 -3.11
N LEU A 171 6.44 8.80 -2.39
CA LEU A 171 6.86 8.80 -1.01
C LEU A 171 8.15 7.99 -0.84
N ALA A 172 9.09 8.50 -0.05
CA ALA A 172 10.30 7.79 0.34
C ALA A 172 10.71 8.13 1.78
N GLY A 173 10.74 7.14 2.67
CA GLY A 173 11.19 7.33 4.06
C GLY A 173 10.75 6.23 5.02
N GLU A 174 11.14 6.37 6.29
CA GLU A 174 10.68 5.48 7.36
C GLU A 174 9.27 5.87 7.82
N ILE A 175 8.33 4.93 7.79
CA ILE A 175 6.91 5.23 8.05
C ILE A 175 6.65 5.63 9.51
N GLU A 176 7.43 5.10 10.46
CA GLU A 176 7.34 5.48 11.88
C GLU A 176 7.54 6.99 12.10
N LEU A 177 8.37 7.64 11.27
CA LEU A 177 8.66 9.06 11.38
C LEU A 177 7.43 9.94 11.08
N LEU A 178 6.41 9.42 10.39
CA LEU A 178 5.16 10.14 10.14
C LEU A 178 4.28 10.28 11.40
N LYS A 179 4.48 9.44 12.42
CA LYS A 179 3.69 9.48 13.66
C LYS A 179 3.94 10.74 14.49
N HIS A 180 5.09 11.38 14.32
CA HIS A 180 5.46 12.58 15.07
C HIS A 180 5.71 13.76 14.13
N LYS A 181 5.06 14.90 14.42
CA LYS A 181 5.21 16.15 13.64
C LYS A 181 6.69 16.58 13.50
N ALA A 182 7.51 16.34 14.52
CA ALA A 182 8.92 16.73 14.52
C ALA A 182 9.79 15.94 13.54
N THR A 183 9.41 14.69 13.24
CA THR A 183 10.17 13.75 12.40
C THR A 183 9.55 13.56 11.02
N ALA A 184 8.27 13.88 10.83
CA ALA A 184 7.56 13.73 9.57
C ALA A 184 8.27 14.41 8.38
N GLN A 185 9.03 15.47 8.65
CA GLN A 185 9.86 16.19 7.69
C GLN A 185 10.94 15.33 7.01
N GLN A 186 11.28 14.17 7.58
CA GLN A 186 12.31 13.27 7.09
C GLN A 186 11.77 12.27 6.04
N VAL A 187 10.45 12.13 5.92
CA VAL A 187 9.82 11.26 4.93
C VAL A 187 9.50 12.10 3.71
N LYS A 188 10.25 11.93 2.62
CA LYS A 188 10.10 12.74 1.39
C LYS A 188 8.81 12.38 0.68
N THR A 189 7.97 13.40 0.43
CA THR A 189 6.71 13.28 -0.28
C THR A 189 6.64 14.34 -1.38
N THR A 190 6.31 13.92 -2.60
CA THR A 190 6.14 14.78 -3.77
C THR A 190 4.89 14.36 -4.55
N GLY A 191 4.30 15.29 -5.31
CA GLY A 191 3.19 14.99 -6.20
C GLY A 191 1.96 15.82 -5.90
N HIS A 192 0.79 15.35 -6.29
CA HIS A 192 -0.46 16.05 -6.08
C HIS A 192 -1.64 15.10 -5.90
N VAL A 193 -2.65 15.61 -5.21
CA VAL A 193 -3.92 14.94 -4.98
C VAL A 193 -5.04 15.92 -5.31
N VAL A 194 -5.94 15.52 -6.20
CA VAL A 194 -7.17 16.23 -6.52
C VAL A 194 -8.34 15.51 -5.88
N MET A 195 -9.15 16.26 -5.14
CA MET A 195 -10.31 15.77 -4.42
C MET A 195 -11.55 16.24 -5.17
N GLN A 196 -12.45 15.31 -5.47
CA GLN A 196 -13.71 15.60 -6.16
C GLN A 196 -14.87 15.02 -5.36
N ASN A 197 -15.67 15.93 -4.83
CA ASN A 197 -16.88 15.66 -4.06
C ASN A 197 -16.68 14.60 -2.97
N LEU A 198 -15.59 14.72 -2.19
CA LEU A 198 -15.38 13.78 -1.08
C LEU A 198 -16.36 14.06 0.04
N GLN A 199 -16.74 12.98 0.71
CA GLN A 199 -17.47 13.01 1.95
C GLN A 199 -17.07 11.84 2.84
N PHE A 200 -17.10 12.06 4.15
CA PHE A 200 -16.94 11.03 5.16
C PHE A 200 -17.40 11.58 6.51
N ASP A 201 -17.66 10.68 7.45
CA ASP A 201 -17.89 11.01 8.86
C ASP A 201 -16.65 10.61 9.64
N TYR A 202 -16.19 11.48 10.53
CA TYR A 202 -14.93 11.28 11.24
C TYR A 202 -15.09 11.28 12.76
N GLY A 203 -14.49 10.27 13.40
CA GLY A 203 -14.33 10.16 14.84
C GLY A 203 -15.61 9.85 15.62
N ALA A 204 -15.51 9.87 16.95
CA ALA A 204 -16.59 9.44 17.85
C ALA A 204 -17.86 10.33 17.83
N HIS A 205 -17.73 11.58 17.36
CA HIS A 205 -18.84 12.53 17.26
C HIS A 205 -19.45 12.60 15.85
N ASP A 206 -19.05 11.71 14.94
CA ASP A 206 -19.50 11.65 13.55
C ASP A 206 -19.47 13.03 12.88
N ALA A 207 -18.33 13.72 12.97
CA ALA A 207 -18.15 15.01 12.33
C ALA A 207 -18.34 14.85 10.82
N LEU A 208 -19.38 15.48 10.27
CA LEU A 208 -19.80 15.30 8.89
C LEU A 208 -18.98 16.20 7.96
N PHE A 209 -18.03 15.61 7.23
CA PHE A 209 -17.32 16.27 6.15
C PHE A 209 -18.02 15.98 4.83
N ARG A 210 -18.42 17.03 4.10
CA ARG A 210 -19.17 16.93 2.85
C ARG A 210 -18.61 17.86 1.79
N GLU A 211 -18.90 17.54 0.54
CA GLU A 211 -18.60 18.37 -0.63
C GLU A 211 -17.14 18.86 -0.66
N ILE A 212 -16.20 18.00 -0.28
CA ILE A 212 -14.78 18.38 -0.25
C ILE A 212 -14.25 18.34 -1.68
N ASN A 213 -13.86 19.50 -2.19
CA ASN A 213 -13.20 19.63 -3.49
C ASN A 213 -11.94 20.48 -3.37
N GLY A 214 -10.92 20.20 -4.16
CA GLY A 214 -9.73 21.04 -4.25
C GLY A 214 -8.46 20.24 -4.52
N THR A 215 -7.32 20.89 -4.38
CA THR A 215 -6.03 20.29 -4.71
C THR A 215 -5.03 20.44 -3.58
N LEU A 216 -4.32 19.35 -3.31
CA LEU A 216 -3.16 19.29 -2.44
C LEU A 216 -1.93 19.04 -3.31
N GLN A 217 -0.87 19.83 -3.15
CA GLN A 217 0.38 19.65 -3.89
C GLN A 217 1.55 19.54 -2.93
N PHE A 218 2.29 18.44 -3.03
CA PHE A 218 3.45 18.11 -2.23
C PHE A 218 4.73 18.38 -3.02
N ASN A 219 5.65 19.12 -2.42
CA ASN A 219 6.98 19.34 -2.96
C ASN A 219 8.02 19.16 -1.86
N ASN A 220 8.62 17.96 -1.78
CA ASN A 220 9.61 17.60 -0.76
C ASN A 220 9.12 17.97 0.66
N ASN A 221 7.89 17.54 0.97
CA ASN A 221 7.19 17.73 2.25
C ASN A 221 6.57 19.10 2.48
N ASP A 222 6.84 20.08 1.61
CA ASP A 222 6.04 21.29 1.60
C ASP A 222 4.66 20.97 0.99
N LEU A 223 3.59 21.44 1.62
CA LEU A 223 2.21 21.21 1.16
C LEU A 223 1.55 22.54 0.77
N ALA A 224 1.15 22.67 -0.48
CA ALA A 224 0.24 23.71 -0.93
C ALA A 224 -1.21 23.19 -0.95
N ILE A 225 -2.12 23.98 -0.38
CA ILE A 225 -3.56 23.72 -0.31
C ILE A 225 -4.23 24.77 -1.20
N SER A 226 -4.88 24.34 -2.28
CA SER A 226 -5.46 25.23 -3.27
C SER A 226 -6.95 24.95 -3.45
N ASN A 227 -7.76 25.98 -3.23
CA ASN A 227 -9.20 25.99 -3.44
C ASN A 227 -9.92 24.82 -2.76
N VAL A 228 -9.47 24.44 -1.56
CA VAL A 228 -10.11 23.36 -0.81
C VAL A 228 -11.40 23.91 -0.20
N ASN A 229 -12.51 23.65 -0.87
CA ASN A 229 -13.84 23.91 -0.34
C ASN A 229 -14.36 22.65 0.36
N LEU A 230 -15.03 22.83 1.49
CA LEU A 230 -15.72 21.75 2.20
C LEU A 230 -16.88 22.29 3.02
N ARG A 231 -17.80 21.40 3.38
CA ARG A 231 -18.82 21.65 4.38
C ARG A 231 -18.56 20.78 5.60
N LEU A 232 -18.51 21.41 6.77
CA LEU A 232 -18.38 20.74 8.05
C LEU A 232 -19.63 21.05 8.88
N GLY A 233 -20.50 20.05 9.02
CA GLY A 233 -21.84 20.25 9.58
C GLY A 233 -22.64 21.26 8.74
N ASN A 234 -23.01 22.39 9.35
CA ASN A 234 -23.79 23.46 8.71
C ASN A 234 -22.93 24.66 8.27
N SER A 235 -21.60 24.50 8.21
CA SER A 235 -20.68 25.59 7.90
C SER A 235 -19.87 25.27 6.67
N ASP A 236 -19.76 26.27 5.80
CA ASP A 236 -19.01 26.17 4.55
C ASP A 236 -17.65 26.83 4.71
N PHE A 237 -16.59 26.13 4.30
CA PHE A 237 -15.21 26.58 4.43
C PHE A 237 -14.53 26.60 3.08
N LEU A 238 -13.75 27.66 2.83
CA LEU A 238 -12.75 27.72 1.79
C LEU A 238 -11.36 27.83 2.43
N LEU A 239 -10.49 26.89 2.08
CA LEU A 239 -9.13 26.77 2.57
C LEU A 239 -8.13 26.98 1.44
N ASN A 240 -7.24 27.94 1.65
CA ASN A 240 -6.05 28.14 0.84
C ASN A 240 -4.85 28.30 1.77
N GLY A 241 -3.74 27.66 1.48
CA GLY A 241 -2.59 27.73 2.37
C GLY A 241 -1.35 27.04 1.88
N PHE A 242 -0.31 27.20 2.67
CA PHE A 242 0.98 26.56 2.46
C PHE A 242 1.58 26.16 3.80
N LEU A 243 2.05 24.92 3.88
CA LEU A 243 2.82 24.38 4.97
C LEU A 243 4.26 24.21 4.48
N LYS A 244 5.16 25.02 5.02
CA LYS A 244 6.59 24.94 4.75
C LYS A 244 7.28 24.16 5.84
N THR A 245 7.77 22.98 5.47
CA THR A 245 8.39 22.04 6.38
C THR A 245 9.77 22.55 6.80
N SER A 246 10.59 23.00 5.84
CA SER A 246 11.94 23.54 6.09
C SER A 246 12.00 24.71 7.08
N SER A 247 11.01 25.62 7.05
CA SER A 247 10.95 26.78 7.96
C SER A 247 9.94 26.62 9.10
N ARG A 248 9.34 25.42 9.23
CA ARG A 248 8.25 25.12 10.19
C ARG A 248 7.15 26.20 10.19
N THR A 249 6.83 26.72 9.00
CA THR A 249 5.89 27.83 8.84
C THR A 249 4.58 27.31 8.28
N CYS A 250 3.46 27.70 8.89
CA CYS A 250 2.13 27.45 8.39
C CYS A 250 1.47 28.77 8.05
N SER A 251 0.97 28.91 6.82
CA SER A 251 0.06 29.99 6.44
C SER A 251 -1.21 29.36 5.93
N LEU A 252 -2.31 29.54 6.65
CA LEU A 252 -3.62 29.07 6.27
C LEU A 252 -4.58 30.25 6.27
N LYS A 253 -5.20 30.50 5.11
CA LYS A 253 -6.33 31.41 4.98
C LYS A 253 -7.59 30.57 4.93
N THR A 254 -8.41 30.74 5.96
CA THR A 254 -9.73 30.13 6.06
C THR A 254 -10.77 31.22 5.93
N SER A 255 -11.69 31.05 4.99
CA SER A 255 -12.88 31.87 4.89
C SER A 255 -14.08 31.00 5.17
N ARG A 256 -14.86 31.37 6.19
CA ARG A 256 -16.19 30.81 6.39
C ARG A 256 -17.15 31.52 5.44
N LEU A 257 -17.79 30.77 4.55
CA LEU A 257 -18.62 31.34 3.50
C LEU A 257 -20.05 31.58 4.00
N VAL A 258 -20.60 30.69 4.83
CA VAL A 258 -21.86 30.79 5.60
C VAL A 258 -21.78 29.88 6.84
#